data_AF-A0A927QVR4-F1
#
_entry.id   AF-A0A927QVR4-F1
#
_cell.length_a   1.000
_cell.length_b   1.000
_cell.length_c   1.000
_cell.angle_alpha   90.00
_cell.angle_beta   90.00
_cell.angle_gamma   90.00
#
_symmetry.space_group_name_H-M   'P 1'
#
loop_
_entity.id
_entity.type
_entity.pdbx_description
1 polymer ?
#
loop_
_entity_poly.entity_id
_entity_poly.type
_entity_poly.pdbx_seq_one_letter_code
_entity_poly.pdbx_strand_id
1 'polypeptide(L)'
;MKLFTKEIKNIKVEGRLFHCIIDQTPQLEAVIFKIYPASTKTSYCQMSFSWTAAWSVTFHKPSVCASLIRYALGSGWDPSLEKNRWEIPDADFLIHKLQLDNLEG
;
A
#
# COMPACT_ATOMS: atom_id res chain seq x y z
N MET A 1 -22.56 8.19 -6.95
CA MET A 1 -21.20 7.64 -7.21
C MET A 1 -20.32 8.06 -6.04
N LYS A 2 -19.79 7.14 -5.22
CA LYS A 2 -18.93 7.52 -4.08
C LYS A 2 -17.58 7.97 -4.62
N LEU A 3 -17.23 9.25 -4.40
CA LEU A 3 -15.91 9.81 -4.64
C LEU A 3 -14.95 9.25 -3.58
N PHE A 4 -14.29 8.13 -3.87
CA PHE A 4 -13.21 7.64 -3.02
C PHE A 4 -11.97 8.48 -3.31
N THR A 5 -11.75 9.54 -2.54
CA THR A 5 -10.54 10.37 -2.69
C THR A 5 -9.37 9.73 -1.96
N LYS A 6 -9.45 9.63 -0.63
CA LYS A 6 -8.39 9.05 0.21
C LYS A 6 -8.97 8.27 1.36
N GLU A 7 -8.45 7.08 1.60
CA GLU A 7 -8.77 6.26 2.77
C GLU A 7 -7.51 5.95 3.57
N ILE A 8 -7.66 5.85 4.90
CA ILE A 8 -6.58 5.47 5.81
C ILE A 8 -6.97 4.17 6.52
N LYS A 9 -6.09 3.17 6.49
CA LYS A 9 -6.22 1.92 7.23
C LYS A 9 -5.06 1.75 8.21
N ASN A 10 -5.37 1.35 9.43
CA ASN A 10 -4.37 0.99 10.43
C ASN A 10 -4.20 -0.53 10.44
N ILE A 11 -2.99 -1.02 10.15
CA ILE A 11 -2.69 -2.44 10.02
C ILE A 11 -1.52 -2.80 10.92
N LYS A 12 -1.66 -3.89 11.68
CA LYS A 12 -0.58 -4.43 12.51
C LYS A 12 0.07 -5.60 11.77
N VAL A 13 1.37 -5.48 11.48
CA VAL A 13 2.19 -6.53 10.86
C VAL A 13 3.39 -6.78 11.77
N GLU A 14 3.63 -8.03 12.16
CA GLU A 14 4.80 -8.43 12.96
C GLU A 14 4.96 -7.60 14.25
N GLY A 15 3.84 -7.32 14.93
CA GLY A 15 3.84 -6.53 16.16
C GLY A 15 3.90 -5.02 15.97
N ARG A 16 4.21 -4.52 14.77
CA ARG A 16 4.36 -3.09 14.45
C ARG A 16 3.09 -2.54 13.80
N LEU A 17 2.72 -1.32 14.15
CA LEU A 17 1.55 -0.63 13.58
C LEU A 17 1.96 0.24 12.38
N PHE A 18 1.19 0.14 11.30
CA PHE A 18 1.35 0.91 10.08
C PHE A 18 0.05 1.63 9.70
N HIS A 19 0.19 2.80 9.10
CA HIS A 19 -0.86 3.58 8.47
C HIS A 19 -0.75 3.43 6.95
N CYS A 20 -1.72 2.76 6.35
CA CYS A 20 -1.86 2.64 4.91
C CYS A 20 -2.77 3.75 4.39
N ILE A 21 -2.32 4.53 3.43
CA ILE A 21 -3.12 5.53 2.72
C ILE A 21 -3.37 5.03 1.31
N ILE A 22 -4.65 4.96 0.93
CA ILE A 22 -5.09 4.53 -0.40
C ILE A 22 -5.69 5.76 -1.08
N ASP A 23 -5.00 6.29 -2.08
CA ASP A 23 -5.41 7.46 -2.85
C ASP A 23 -5.95 7.01 -4.20
N GLN A 24 -7.27 7.14 -4.35
CA GLN A 24 -8.02 6.82 -5.56
C GLN A 24 -8.63 8.11 -6.14
N THR A 25 -7.97 9.25 -5.92
CA THR A 25 -8.39 10.52 -6.50
C THR A 25 -8.35 10.42 -8.03
N PRO A 26 -9.49 10.58 -8.75
CA PRO A 26 -9.56 10.34 -10.20
C PRO A 26 -8.65 11.22 -11.06
N GLN A 27 -8.16 12.35 -10.53
CA GLN A 27 -7.21 13.23 -11.20
C GLN A 27 -5.77 12.68 -11.19
N LEU A 28 -5.50 11.61 -10.42
CA LEU A 28 -4.21 10.95 -10.41
C LEU A 28 -4.11 9.96 -11.57
N GLU A 29 -2.91 9.87 -12.15
CA GLU A 29 -2.60 8.92 -13.22
C GLU A 29 -2.63 7.45 -12.75
N ALA A 30 -2.56 7.22 -11.43
CA ALA A 30 -2.48 5.90 -10.81
C ALA A 30 -3.20 5.89 -9.45
N VAL A 31 -3.58 4.69 -9.00
CA VAL A 31 -3.97 4.43 -7.61
C VAL A 31 -2.71 4.35 -6.77
N ILE A 32 -2.62 5.19 -5.73
CA ILE A 32 -1.43 5.26 -4.88
C ILE A 32 -1.70 4.55 -3.55
N PHE A 33 -0.86 3.57 -3.22
CA PHE A 33 -0.81 2.93 -1.91
C PHE A 33 0.43 3.39 -1.16
N LYS A 34 0.25 4.12 -0.05
CA LYS A 34 1.35 4.57 0.81
C LYS A 34 1.31 3.87 2.16
N ILE A 35 2.48 3.50 2.66
CA ILE A 35 2.66 2.88 3.96
C ILE A 35 3.53 3.80 4.80
N TYR A 36 3.04 4.19 5.97
CA TYR A 36 3.80 4.87 7.00
C TYR A 36 3.86 4.00 8.26
N PRO A 37 5.03 3.81 8.89
CA PRO A 37 5.07 3.26 10.23
C PRO A 37 4.48 4.27 11.22
N ALA A 38 3.71 3.79 12.20
CA ALA A 38 3.08 4.65 13.20
C ALA A 38 4.11 5.36 14.10
N SER A 39 5.29 4.77 14.27
CA SER A 39 6.39 5.30 15.08
C SER A 39 7.13 6.47 14.41
N THR A 40 7.19 6.51 13.07
CA THR A 40 8.07 7.40 12.31
C THR A 40 7.35 7.92 11.06
N LYS A 41 6.65 9.05 11.20
CA LYS A 41 5.87 9.66 10.10
C LYS A 41 6.70 10.22 8.94
N THR A 42 8.03 10.15 9.04
CA THR A 42 8.97 10.66 8.02
C THR A 42 9.47 9.57 7.07
N SER A 43 9.27 8.29 7.41
CA SER A 43 9.58 7.15 6.54
C SER A 43 8.33 6.68 5.82
N TYR A 44 8.44 6.33 4.53
CA TYR A 44 7.32 5.73 3.80
C TYR A 44 7.76 4.80 2.69
N CYS A 45 6.87 3.85 2.38
CA CYS A 45 6.87 3.12 1.12
C CYS A 45 5.65 3.54 0.27
N GLN A 46 5.85 3.85 -1.00
CA GLN A 46 4.79 4.19 -1.96
C GLN A 46 4.80 3.18 -3.10
N MET A 47 3.62 2.68 -3.44
CA MET A 47 3.39 1.80 -4.58
C MET A 47 2.32 2.44 -5.46
N SER A 48 2.59 2.55 -6.75
CA SER A 48 1.66 3.11 -7.73
C SER A 48 1.14 1.97 -8.61
N PHE A 49 -0.18 1.87 -8.71
CA PHE A 49 -0.85 0.87 -9.51
C PHE A 49 -1.63 1.55 -10.63
N SER A 50 -1.58 1.00 -11.84
CA SER A 50 -2.44 1.48 -12.91
C SER A 50 -3.90 1.34 -12.50
N TRP A 51 -4.75 2.25 -12.98
CA TRP A 51 -6.19 2.15 -12.75
C TRP A 51 -6.73 0.79 -13.20
N THR A 52 -6.29 0.32 -14.36
CA THR A 52 -6.64 -0.98 -14.94
C THR A 52 -6.32 -2.15 -14.01
N ALA A 53 -5.13 -2.19 -13.45
CA ALA A 53 -4.72 -3.24 -12.52
C ALA A 53 -5.50 -3.14 -11.20
N ALA A 54 -5.66 -1.91 -10.69
CA ALA A 54 -6.34 -1.64 -9.43
C ALA A 54 -7.81 -2.10 -9.40
N TRP A 55 -8.50 -2.19 -10.54
CA TRP A 55 -9.87 -2.71 -10.62
C TRP A 55 -10.00 -4.17 -10.15
N SER A 56 -8.94 -4.96 -10.24
CA SER A 56 -8.94 -6.38 -9.83
C SER A 56 -8.71 -6.59 -8.34
N VAL A 57 -8.35 -5.54 -7.58
CA VAL A 57 -7.91 -5.65 -6.18
C VAL A 57 -8.70 -4.72 -5.28
N THR A 58 -9.17 -5.25 -4.17
CA THR A 58 -9.76 -4.43 -3.10
C THR A 58 -8.68 -3.99 -2.12
N PHE A 59 -7.98 -2.88 -2.42
CA PHE A 59 -6.88 -2.36 -1.59
C PHE A 59 -7.27 -2.07 -0.13
N HIS A 60 -8.56 -1.85 0.13
CA HIS A 60 -9.07 -1.57 1.47
C HIS A 60 -9.13 -2.81 2.38
N LYS A 61 -8.94 -4.01 1.83
CA LYS A 61 -8.91 -5.25 2.62
C LYS A 61 -7.67 -5.29 3.52
N PRO A 62 -7.82 -5.59 4.82
CA PRO A 62 -6.68 -5.71 5.73
C PRO A 62 -5.64 -6.74 5.27
N SER A 63 -6.07 -7.86 4.69
CA SER A 63 -5.21 -8.90 4.12
C SER A 63 -4.33 -8.41 2.98
N VAL A 64 -4.90 -7.62 2.06
CA VAL A 64 -4.17 -6.95 0.96
C VAL A 64 -3.15 -5.97 1.52
N CYS A 65 -3.56 -5.07 2.44
CA CYS A 65 -2.64 -4.13 3.06
C CYS A 65 -1.47 -4.83 3.77
N ALA A 66 -1.76 -5.88 4.55
CA ALA A 66 -0.74 -6.64 5.26
C ALA A 66 0.25 -7.31 4.29
N SER A 67 -0.23 -7.81 3.15
CA SER A 67 0.62 -8.44 2.12
C SER A 67 1.54 -7.42 1.46
N LEU A 68 1.05 -6.23 1.13
CA LEU A 68 1.85 -5.13 0.59
C LEU A 68 2.88 -4.62 1.60
N ILE A 69 2.52 -4.52 2.89
CA ILE A 69 3.48 -4.17 3.95
C ILE A 69 4.59 -5.20 4.05
N ARG A 70 4.26 -6.50 4.12
CA ARG A 70 5.28 -7.57 4.17
C ARG A 70 6.18 -7.55 2.94
N TYR A 71 5.62 -7.28 1.77
CA TYR A 71 6.41 -7.12 0.55
C TYR A 71 7.39 -5.96 0.65
N ALA A 72 6.96 -4.79 1.11
CA ALA A 72 7.83 -3.63 1.27
C ALA A 72 9.00 -3.93 2.23
N LEU A 73 8.70 -4.52 3.40
CA LEU A 73 9.71 -4.91 4.39
C LEU A 73 10.69 -5.94 3.81
N GLY A 74 10.19 -6.97 3.13
CA GLY A 74 11.01 -8.01 2.49
C GLY A 74 11.80 -7.52 1.27
N SER A 75 11.42 -6.38 0.69
CA SER A 75 12.12 -5.77 -0.45
C SER A 75 13.24 -4.81 -0.04
N GLY A 76 13.51 -4.67 1.27
CA GLY A 76 14.60 -3.85 1.79
C GLY A 76 14.19 -2.47 2.32
N TRP A 77 12.89 -2.14 2.33
CA TRP A 77 12.44 -0.92 3.02
C TRP A 77 12.55 -1.10 4.54
N ASP A 78 13.43 -0.31 5.16
CA ASP A 78 13.52 -0.20 6.61
C ASP A 78 12.67 0.99 7.12
N PRO A 79 11.53 0.74 7.79
CA PRO A 79 10.66 1.79 8.32
C PRO A 79 11.23 2.50 9.57
N SER A 80 12.25 1.93 10.22
CA SER A 80 12.84 2.53 11.43
C SER A 80 13.74 3.72 11.12
N LEU A 81 14.28 3.77 9.89
CA LEU A 81 15.10 4.87 9.41
C LEU A 81 14.23 6.08 9.07
N GLU A 82 14.46 7.20 9.76
CA GLU A 82 13.77 8.45 9.46
C GLU A 82 14.07 8.94 8.04
N LYS A 83 13.09 9.60 7.43
CA LYS A 83 13.19 10.19 6.07
C LYS A 83 13.50 9.18 4.97
N ASN A 84 13.44 7.87 5.24
CA ASN A 84 13.61 6.83 4.25
C ASN A 84 12.38 6.75 3.33
N ARG A 85 12.59 6.91 2.03
CA ARG A 85 11.53 6.89 1.02
C ARG A 85 11.78 5.74 0.07
N TRP A 86 10.82 4.83 -0.03
CA TRP A 86 10.89 3.68 -0.90
C TRP A 86 9.75 3.71 -1.90
N GLU A 87 10.05 3.77 -3.19
CA GLU A 87 9.02 3.96 -4.22
C GLU A 87 9.04 2.84 -5.26
N ILE A 88 7.85 2.35 -5.58
CA ILE A 88 7.60 1.33 -6.60
C ILE A 88 6.58 1.94 -7.58
N PRO A 89 7.06 2.66 -8.62
CA PRO A 89 6.19 3.45 -9.50
C PRO A 89 5.34 2.61 -10.46
N ASP A 90 5.71 1.35 -10.71
CA ASP A 90 4.91 0.38 -11.45
C ASP A 90 4.80 -0.90 -10.62
N ALA A 91 3.76 -0.94 -9.79
CA ALA A 91 3.53 -2.00 -8.81
C ALA A 91 2.54 -3.07 -9.30
N ASP A 92 2.05 -2.99 -10.54
CA ASP A 92 1.00 -3.87 -11.07
C ASP A 92 1.39 -5.35 -10.96
N PHE A 93 2.67 -5.68 -11.15
CA PHE A 93 3.19 -7.03 -11.02
C PHE A 93 2.95 -7.65 -9.63
N LEU A 94 2.77 -6.83 -8.59
CA LEU A 94 2.49 -7.31 -7.23
C LEU A 94 1.13 -7.97 -7.10
N ILE A 95 0.17 -7.61 -7.95
CA ILE A 95 -1.17 -8.22 -7.93
C ILE A 95 -1.05 -9.73 -8.15
N HIS A 96 -0.35 -10.14 -9.20
CA HIS A 96 -0.14 -11.55 -9.50
C HIS A 96 0.90 -12.20 -8.58
N LYS A 97 2.01 -11.50 -8.29
CA LYS A 97 3.08 -12.02 -7.44
C LYS A 97 2.60 -12.36 -6.03
N LEU A 98 1.68 -11.56 -5.48
CA LEU A 98 1.15 -11.72 -4.14
C LEU A 98 -0.29 -12.28 -4.11
N GLN A 99 -0.85 -12.60 -5.28
CA GLN A 99 -2.23 -13.08 -5.45
C GLN A 99 -3.27 -12.18 -4.76
N LEU A 100 -3.12 -10.86 -4.88
CA LEU A 100 -3.89 -9.87 -4.12
C LEU A 100 -5.40 -9.91 -4.43
N ASP A 101 -5.75 -10.36 -5.63
CA ASP A 101 -7.10 -10.57 -6.14
C ASP A 101 -7.81 -11.76 -5.47
N ASN A 102 -7.05 -12.71 -4.93
CA ASN A 102 -7.54 -13.95 -4.31
C ASN A 102 -7.44 -13.94 -2.78
N LEU A 103 -7.02 -12.83 -2.18
CA LEU A 103 -6.93 -12.73 -0.72
C LEU A 103 -8.34 -12.64 -0.11
N GLU A 104 -8.71 -13.69 0.62
CA GLU A 104 -9.86 -13.71 1.52
C GLU A 104 -9.52 -13.09 2.88
N GLY A 105 -10.51 -12.45 3.52
CA GLY A 105 -10.36 -11.81 4.84
C GLY A 105 -10.38 -10.29 4.80
#